data_AF-A0A535TRD5-F1
#
_entry.id   AF-A0A535TRD5-F1
#
_cell.length_a   1.000
_cell.length_b   1.000
_cell.length_c   1.000
_cell.angle_alpha   90.00
_cell.angle_beta   90.00
_cell.angle_gamma   90.00
#
_symmetry.space_group_name_H-M   'P 1'
#
loop_
_entity.id
_entity.type
_entity.pdbx_description
1 polymer ?
#
loop_
_entity_poly.entity_id
_entity_poly.type
_entity_poly.pdbx_seq_one_letter_code
_entity_poly.pdbx_strand_id
1 'polypeptide(L)'
;MGRRTAGGDGVGDGGGATSADTGLSRGKGWVTPAETLREKLDVSVFADELFGENCFLIRRRDTTAALVVDPGLQVDRVVRQLGEERLTLERILVTHGHIDHVAGVPGLHHETSAPIAMHPEDLAILDWGQFERLPFIPRGFAPFSIDIALSHGMNFAFQDLSVRVLHTPGHTEGSVCFLFGLDCYAGDTLFQRGIGRTDLPGGDMRKIVFSIRDVLYTLPAKTVVHPGHGPRTTIEEEMLLNPFVPAG
;
A
#
# COMPACT_ATOMS: atom_id res chain seq x y z
N MET A 1 -2.02 -35.25 -82.25
CA MET A 1 -1.95 -36.38 -81.29
C MET A 1 -2.47 -35.90 -79.93
N GLY A 2 -2.89 -36.80 -79.02
CA GLY A 2 -3.65 -36.46 -77.78
C GLY A 2 -2.96 -35.44 -76.85
N ARG A 3 -3.71 -34.60 -76.10
CA ARG A 3 -4.41 -34.87 -74.81
C ARG A 3 -3.42 -35.22 -73.67
N ARG A 4 -3.50 -34.76 -72.41
CA ARG A 4 -4.37 -33.86 -71.57
C ARG A 4 -3.56 -33.56 -70.27
N THR A 5 -3.92 -32.75 -69.26
CA THR A 5 -5.16 -32.06 -68.81
C THR A 5 -4.81 -30.85 -67.89
N ALA A 6 -5.78 -29.94 -67.66
CA ALA A 6 -6.20 -29.27 -66.40
C ALA A 6 -5.18 -28.81 -65.33
N GLY A 7 -5.42 -27.72 -64.57
CA GLY A 7 -6.52 -26.72 -64.53
C GLY A 7 -5.99 -25.48 -63.76
N GLY A 8 -6.52 -24.26 -63.86
CA GLY A 8 -7.94 -23.87 -63.87
C GLY A 8 -8.46 -23.81 -62.42
N ASP A 9 -9.14 -22.78 -61.90
CA ASP A 9 -9.60 -21.46 -62.36
C ASP A 9 -9.82 -20.61 -61.07
N GLY A 10 -10.11 -19.32 -61.02
CA GLY A 10 -10.25 -18.29 -62.04
C GLY A 10 -10.67 -16.94 -61.41
N VAL A 11 -10.33 -15.86 -62.11
CA VAL A 11 -11.15 -14.66 -62.38
C VAL A 11 -11.87 -13.98 -61.20
N GLY A 12 -11.43 -12.74 -60.91
CA GLY A 12 -12.22 -11.74 -60.19
C GLY A 12 -12.73 -10.64 -61.13
N ASP A 13 -13.92 -10.13 -60.81
CA ASP A 13 -14.60 -8.96 -61.39
C ASP A 13 -15.66 -8.55 -60.32
N GLY A 14 -15.99 -7.30 -60.02
CA GLY A 14 -15.47 -6.00 -60.45
C GLY A 14 -16.35 -4.88 -59.86
N GLY A 15 -15.80 -3.67 -59.71
CA GLY A 15 -16.57 -2.43 -59.50
C GLY A 15 -17.05 -2.07 -58.08
N GLY A 16 -17.36 -0.78 -57.89
CA GLY A 16 -18.11 -0.26 -56.72
C GLY A 16 -17.35 0.71 -55.82
N ALA A 17 -17.22 1.97 -56.24
CA ALA A 17 -16.83 3.06 -55.33
C ALA A 17 -18.07 3.67 -54.66
N THR A 18 -18.14 3.61 -53.33
CA THR A 18 -19.10 4.39 -52.52
C THR A 18 -18.40 4.92 -51.27
N SER A 19 -18.45 6.24 -51.08
CA SER A 19 -17.97 6.91 -49.88
C SER A 19 -18.97 6.74 -48.73
N ALA A 20 -18.49 6.30 -47.56
CA ALA A 20 -19.21 6.48 -46.30
C ALA A 20 -18.20 6.73 -45.16
N ASP A 21 -18.42 7.82 -44.44
CA ASP A 21 -17.77 8.14 -43.18
C ASP A 21 -18.07 7.06 -42.13
N THR A 22 -17.04 6.52 -41.48
CA THR A 22 -17.18 5.73 -40.25
C THR A 22 -16.16 6.18 -39.20
N GLY A 23 -16.43 7.36 -38.63
CA GLY A 23 -16.29 7.65 -37.20
C GLY A 23 -15.11 7.04 -36.44
N LEU A 24 -14.15 7.90 -36.09
CA LEU A 24 -13.13 7.60 -35.07
C LEU A 24 -13.78 7.23 -33.74
N SER A 25 -13.89 5.93 -33.46
CA SER A 25 -14.20 5.45 -32.12
C SER A 25 -13.04 5.83 -31.20
N ARG A 26 -13.30 6.75 -30.26
CA ARG A 26 -12.36 7.06 -29.19
C ARG A 26 -12.10 5.77 -28.41
N GLY A 27 -10.88 5.25 -28.50
CA GLY A 27 -10.50 4.04 -27.79
C GLY A 27 -10.73 4.22 -26.29
N LYS A 28 -11.55 3.35 -25.69
CA LYS A 28 -11.55 3.19 -24.24
C LYS A 28 -10.15 2.72 -23.85
N GLY A 29 -9.45 3.50 -23.03
CA GLY A 29 -8.17 3.08 -22.47
C GLY A 29 -8.33 1.75 -21.75
N TRP A 30 -7.43 0.80 -22.00
CA TRP A 30 -7.42 -0.49 -21.31
C TRP A 30 -6.98 -0.25 -19.87
N VAL A 31 -7.95 -0.21 -18.95
CA VAL A 31 -7.69 -0.12 -17.50
C VAL A 31 -6.98 -1.41 -17.07
N THR A 32 -5.80 -1.27 -16.47
CA THR A 32 -5.02 -2.43 -16.00
C THR A 32 -5.69 -3.08 -14.78
N PRO A 33 -5.48 -4.40 -14.53
CA PRO A 33 -6.03 -5.08 -13.36
C PRO A 33 -5.70 -4.43 -12.00
N ALA A 34 -4.59 -3.69 -11.93
CA ALA A 34 -4.17 -2.99 -10.74
C ALA A 34 -4.76 -1.56 -10.60
N GLU A 35 -5.26 -0.96 -11.68
CA GLU A 35 -6.07 0.27 -11.62
C GLU A 35 -7.52 -0.03 -11.22
N THR A 36 -8.07 -1.15 -11.70
CA THR A 36 -9.38 -1.67 -11.25
C THR A 36 -9.39 -2.09 -9.77
N LEU A 37 -8.22 -2.18 -9.13
CA LEU A 37 -8.13 -2.39 -7.68
C LEU A 37 -8.55 -1.14 -6.88
N ARG A 38 -8.25 0.07 -7.36
CA ARG A 38 -8.64 1.32 -6.68
C ARG A 38 -10.16 1.49 -6.67
N GLU A 39 -10.84 1.04 -7.72
CA GLU A 39 -12.30 1.03 -7.79
C GLU A 39 -12.91 0.08 -6.75
N LYS A 40 -12.19 -0.96 -6.33
CA LYS A 40 -12.61 -1.96 -5.32
C LYS A 40 -12.38 -1.54 -3.87
N LEU A 41 -11.58 -0.50 -3.63
CA LEU A 41 -11.21 -0.03 -2.29
C LEU A 41 -11.79 1.35 -1.99
N ASP A 42 -12.09 1.59 -0.72
CA ASP A 42 -12.37 2.91 -0.17
C ASP A 42 -11.39 3.14 0.99
N VAL A 43 -10.71 4.29 1.02
CA VAL A 43 -9.61 4.55 1.96
C VAL A 43 -9.92 5.82 2.72
N SER A 44 -10.09 5.67 4.03
CA SER A 44 -10.20 6.79 4.96
C SER A 44 -8.85 7.03 5.62
N VAL A 45 -8.39 8.28 5.57
CA VAL A 45 -7.09 8.70 6.15
C VAL A 45 -7.36 9.50 7.41
N PHE A 46 -6.73 9.09 8.51
CA PHE A 46 -6.81 9.76 9.79
C PHE A 46 -5.42 10.31 10.13
N ALA A 47 -5.18 11.58 9.80
CA ALA A 47 -4.03 12.30 10.32
C ALA A 47 -4.22 12.60 11.82
N ASP A 48 -3.21 12.34 12.64
CA ASP A 48 -3.13 12.77 14.04
C ASP A 48 -2.68 14.24 14.17
N GLU A 49 -2.94 14.87 15.32
CA GLU A 49 -2.66 16.30 15.53
C GLU A 49 -1.27 16.59 16.14
N LEU A 50 -0.61 15.58 16.73
CA LEU A 50 0.62 15.72 17.49
C LEU A 50 1.87 15.37 16.67
N PHE A 51 1.82 14.32 15.86
CA PHE A 51 2.92 13.88 15.00
C PHE A 51 2.65 14.15 13.50
N GLY A 52 1.38 14.24 13.10
CA GLY A 52 0.95 14.27 11.71
C GLY A 52 0.97 12.89 11.05
N GLU A 53 0.85 11.83 11.84
CA GLU A 53 0.85 10.42 11.42
C GLU A 53 -0.48 10.07 10.73
N ASN A 54 -0.40 9.31 9.63
CA ASN A 54 -1.51 8.91 8.77
C ASN A 54 -1.93 7.45 9.03
N CYS A 55 -2.92 7.21 9.88
CA CYS A 55 -3.59 5.89 9.87
C CYS A 55 -4.48 5.75 8.62
N PHE A 56 -4.47 4.56 8.01
CA PHE A 56 -5.31 4.23 6.86
C PHE A 56 -6.32 3.13 7.21
N LEU A 57 -7.61 3.46 7.20
CA LEU A 57 -8.69 2.46 7.20
C LEU A 57 -9.07 2.12 5.76
N ILE A 58 -8.71 0.91 5.35
CA ILE A 58 -8.86 0.39 3.98
C ILE A 58 -10.08 -0.54 3.95
N ARG A 59 -11.20 -0.04 3.46
CA ARG A 59 -12.44 -0.80 3.29
C ARG A 59 -12.49 -1.45 1.91
N ARG A 60 -12.91 -2.72 1.84
CA ARG A 60 -13.30 -3.36 0.59
C ARG A 60 -14.75 -2.96 0.23
N ARG A 61 -14.93 -2.28 -0.91
CA ARG A 61 -16.28 -1.91 -1.41
C ARG A 61 -17.18 -3.14 -1.55
N ASP A 62 -18.48 -2.93 -1.38
CA ASP A 62 -19.53 -3.94 -1.47
C ASP A 62 -19.46 -5.06 -0.40
N THR A 63 -18.57 -4.92 0.59
CA THR A 63 -18.47 -5.79 1.77
C THR A 63 -18.42 -4.95 3.06
N THR A 64 -18.40 -5.64 4.21
CA THR A 64 -18.05 -5.05 5.51
C THR A 64 -16.54 -5.16 5.83
N ALA A 65 -15.76 -5.89 5.02
CA ALA A 65 -14.37 -6.18 5.34
C ALA A 65 -13.48 -4.93 5.28
N ALA A 66 -12.65 -4.76 6.30
CA ALA A 66 -11.68 -3.68 6.39
C ALA A 66 -10.32 -4.18 6.89
N LEU A 67 -9.26 -3.45 6.53
CA LEU A 67 -7.95 -3.50 7.17
C LEU A 67 -7.64 -2.12 7.74
N VAL A 68 -6.80 -2.07 8.76
CA VAL A 68 -6.18 -0.82 9.20
C VAL A 68 -4.67 -0.91 9.03
N VAL A 69 -4.05 0.17 8.59
CA VAL A 69 -2.59 0.37 8.63
C VAL A 69 -2.31 1.44 9.68
N ASP A 70 -1.35 1.15 10.56
CA ASP A 70 -0.79 2.04 11.58
C ASP A 70 -1.84 2.77 12.44
N PRO A 71 -2.67 2.06 13.23
CA PRO A 71 -3.60 2.69 14.15
C PRO A 71 -2.86 3.32 15.34
N GLY A 72 -2.49 4.59 15.16
CA GLY A 72 -1.84 5.46 16.14
C GLY A 72 -2.76 6.11 17.18
N LEU A 73 -2.47 7.37 17.52
CA LEU A 73 -3.20 8.17 18.52
C LEU A 73 -4.67 8.45 18.15
N GLN A 74 -4.96 8.42 16.86
CA GLN A 74 -6.23 8.66 16.20
C GLN A 74 -7.18 7.45 16.19
N VAL A 75 -6.83 6.36 16.88
CA VAL A 75 -7.59 5.10 16.93
C VAL A 75 -9.08 5.27 17.26
N ASP A 76 -9.44 6.22 18.14
CA ASP A 76 -10.85 6.52 18.47
C ASP A 76 -11.69 6.91 17.25
N ARG A 77 -11.07 7.45 16.18
CA ARG A 77 -11.72 7.78 14.90
C ARG A 77 -11.90 6.53 14.04
N VAL A 78 -10.93 5.61 14.06
CA VAL A 78 -11.01 4.30 13.40
C VAL A 78 -12.15 3.48 14.01
N VAL A 79 -12.15 3.32 15.34
CA VAL A 79 -13.19 2.61 16.11
C VAL A 79 -14.59 3.16 15.79
N ARG A 80 -14.73 4.50 15.77
CA ARG A 80 -15.99 5.14 15.43
C ARG A 80 -16.46 4.78 14.01
N GLN A 81 -15.60 4.90 13.00
CA GLN A 81 -16.00 4.59 11.63
C GLN A 81 -16.30 3.09 11.43
N LEU A 82 -15.53 2.20 12.07
CA LEU A 82 -15.84 0.76 12.10
C LEU A 82 -17.25 0.50 12.65
N GLY A 83 -17.64 1.17 13.74
CA GLY A 83 -18.97 1.05 14.34
C GLY A 83 -20.10 1.66 13.50
N GLU A 84 -19.89 2.89 12.99
CA GLU A 84 -20.88 3.63 12.18
C GLU A 84 -21.19 2.93 10.86
N GLU A 85 -20.17 2.42 10.17
CA GLU A 85 -20.30 1.68 8.90
C GLU A 85 -20.53 0.17 9.08
N ARG A 86 -20.49 -0.34 10.32
CA ARG A 86 -20.61 -1.77 10.68
C ARG A 86 -19.58 -2.66 9.97
N LEU A 87 -18.34 -2.20 9.95
CA LEU A 87 -17.22 -2.90 9.32
C LEU A 87 -16.67 -4.00 10.22
N THR A 88 -16.08 -5.00 9.58
CA THR A 88 -15.38 -6.12 10.21
C THR A 88 -13.88 -5.93 9.94
N LEU A 89 -13.11 -5.61 10.96
CA LEU A 89 -11.67 -5.45 10.84
C LEU A 89 -11.03 -6.84 10.73
N GLU A 90 -10.42 -7.16 9.59
CA GLU A 90 -9.81 -8.47 9.34
C GLU A 90 -8.40 -8.60 9.93
N ARG A 91 -7.61 -7.51 9.91
CA ARG A 91 -6.24 -7.45 10.45
C ARG A 91 -5.88 -6.01 10.82
N ILE A 92 -4.99 -5.89 11.80
CA ILE A 92 -4.22 -4.68 12.08
C ILE A 92 -2.85 -4.84 11.43
N LEU A 93 -2.49 -3.95 10.52
CA LEU A 93 -1.20 -3.95 9.83
C LEU A 93 -0.32 -2.85 10.42
N VAL A 94 0.91 -3.18 10.80
CA VAL A 94 1.88 -2.25 11.36
C VAL A 94 3.09 -2.19 10.43
N THR A 95 3.41 -0.99 9.92
CA THR A 95 4.59 -0.74 9.07
C THR A 95 5.87 -0.80 9.89
N HIS A 96 5.88 -0.20 11.09
CA HIS A 96 7.04 -0.18 11.98
C HIS A 96 6.65 0.15 13.43
N GLY A 97 7.59 -0.04 14.36
CA GLY A 97 7.35 -0.02 15.81
C GLY A 97 7.35 1.33 16.53
N HIS A 98 7.29 2.48 15.84
CA HIS A 98 7.24 3.78 16.52
C HIS A 98 5.87 4.09 17.12
N ILE A 99 5.86 4.84 18.23
CA ILE A 99 4.69 4.98 19.11
C ILE A 99 3.49 5.63 18.43
N ASP A 100 3.73 6.61 17.57
CA ASP A 100 2.73 7.28 16.75
C ASP A 100 2.01 6.34 15.78
N HIS A 101 2.63 5.22 15.37
CA HIS A 101 2.00 4.19 14.53
C HIS A 101 1.37 3.03 15.34
N VAL A 102 1.86 2.75 16.54
CA VAL A 102 1.43 1.56 17.34
C VAL A 102 0.57 1.87 18.57
N ALA A 103 0.41 3.12 18.97
CA ALA A 103 -0.27 3.50 20.22
C ALA A 103 -1.75 3.06 20.32
N GLY A 104 -2.44 2.88 19.20
CA GLY A 104 -3.82 2.40 19.16
C GLY A 104 -3.97 0.90 18.95
N VAL A 105 -2.90 0.19 18.54
CA VAL A 105 -2.91 -1.25 18.24
C VAL A 105 -3.50 -2.10 19.38
N PRO A 106 -3.12 -1.93 20.67
CA PRO A 106 -3.63 -2.77 21.75
C PRO A 106 -5.13 -2.62 21.98
N GLY A 107 -5.62 -1.37 22.01
CA GLY A 107 -7.03 -1.06 22.21
C GLY A 107 -7.89 -1.58 21.06
N LEU A 108 -7.45 -1.33 19.82
CA LEU A 108 -8.17 -1.78 18.63
C LEU A 108 -8.20 -3.32 18.51
N HIS A 109 -7.09 -3.99 18.84
CA HIS A 109 -7.06 -5.45 18.90
C HIS A 109 -8.01 -5.99 19.97
N HIS A 110 -8.04 -5.39 21.17
CA HIS A 110 -8.95 -5.79 22.24
C HIS A 110 -10.43 -5.65 21.84
N GLU A 111 -10.80 -4.56 21.17
CA GLU A 111 -12.18 -4.30 20.76
C GLU A 111 -12.65 -5.16 19.57
N THR A 112 -11.75 -5.47 18.63
CA THR A 112 -12.11 -6.13 17.36
C THR A 112 -11.73 -7.61 17.28
N SER A 113 -10.83 -8.08 18.15
CA SER A 113 -10.10 -9.36 18.02
C SER A 113 -9.34 -9.53 16.70
N ALA A 114 -9.07 -8.45 15.95
CA ALA A 114 -8.38 -8.52 14.69
C ALA A 114 -6.88 -8.81 14.89
N PRO A 115 -6.31 -9.83 14.21
CA PRO A 115 -4.91 -10.21 14.40
C PRO A 115 -3.94 -9.10 13.99
N ILE A 116 -2.87 -8.96 14.77
CA ILE A 116 -1.81 -7.96 14.59
C ILE A 116 -0.71 -8.54 13.68
N ALA A 117 -0.41 -7.82 12.60
CA ALA A 117 0.62 -8.18 11.64
C ALA A 117 1.74 -7.12 11.61
N MET A 118 2.95 -7.53 11.95
CA MET A 118 4.13 -6.67 12.09
C MET A 118 5.41 -7.46 11.78
N HIS A 119 6.49 -6.80 11.38
CA HIS A 119 7.78 -7.47 11.22
C HIS A 119 8.44 -7.74 12.59
N PRO A 120 8.97 -8.94 12.86
CA PRO A 120 9.46 -9.30 14.19
C PRO A 120 10.68 -8.49 14.66
N GLU A 121 11.51 -7.96 13.74
CA GLU A 121 12.69 -7.15 14.10
C GLU A 121 12.32 -5.86 14.85
N ASP A 122 11.14 -5.29 14.63
CA ASP A 122 10.70 -4.07 15.35
C ASP A 122 10.11 -4.35 16.74
N LEU A 123 9.95 -5.62 17.14
CA LEU A 123 9.64 -5.94 18.53
C LEU A 123 10.71 -5.44 19.51
N ALA A 124 11.95 -5.24 19.02
CA ALA A 124 13.08 -4.74 19.81
C ALA A 124 12.99 -3.24 20.14
N ILE A 125 12.17 -2.45 19.43
CA ILE A 125 12.01 -1.00 19.66
C ILE A 125 10.72 -0.63 20.42
N LEU A 126 9.90 -1.62 20.78
CA LEU A 126 8.67 -1.42 21.56
C LEU A 126 8.98 -1.21 23.06
N ASP A 127 9.35 0.01 23.45
CA ASP A 127 9.56 0.38 24.86
C ASP A 127 8.24 0.69 25.58
N TRP A 128 7.52 -0.36 25.98
CA TRP A 128 6.29 -0.26 26.76
C TRP A 128 6.42 0.64 28.00
N GLY A 129 7.55 0.56 28.71
CA GLY A 129 7.77 1.27 29.97
C GLY A 129 8.02 2.77 29.79
N GLN A 130 8.56 3.18 28.63
CA GLN A 130 8.58 4.58 28.20
C GLN A 130 7.21 5.00 27.68
N PHE A 131 6.60 4.20 26.80
CA PHE A 131 5.36 4.53 26.10
C PHE A 131 4.20 4.75 27.07
N GLU A 132 3.95 3.84 28.03
CA GLU A 132 2.87 3.97 29.05
C GLU A 132 2.93 5.27 29.89
N ARG A 133 4.07 5.99 29.89
CA ARG A 133 4.26 7.24 30.64
C ARG A 133 4.00 8.51 29.81
N LEU A 134 3.77 8.38 28.51
CA LEU A 134 3.52 9.51 27.63
C LEU A 134 2.08 10.03 27.85
N PRO A 135 1.88 11.37 27.99
CA PRO A 135 0.60 11.94 28.42
C PRO A 135 -0.51 11.89 27.36
N PHE A 136 -0.18 11.49 26.13
CA PHE A 136 -1.07 11.45 24.96
C PHE A 136 -1.50 10.02 24.57
N ILE A 137 -1.12 9.01 25.35
CA ILE A 137 -1.40 7.60 25.04
C ILE A 137 -2.91 7.31 25.03
N PRO A 138 -3.44 6.62 23.99
CA PRO A 138 -4.83 6.19 23.94
C PRO A 138 -5.21 5.24 25.08
N ARG A 139 -6.52 5.19 25.38
CA ARG A 139 -7.02 4.21 26.34
C ARG A 139 -6.84 2.80 25.81
N GLY A 140 -6.58 1.85 26.71
CA GLY A 140 -6.38 0.45 26.34
C GLY A 140 -4.98 0.13 25.81
N PHE A 141 -4.06 1.10 25.72
CA PHE A 141 -2.65 0.81 25.47
C PHE A 141 -2.08 -0.14 26.52
N ALA A 142 -1.36 -1.16 26.04
CA ALA A 142 -0.73 -2.22 26.81
C ALA A 142 0.30 -2.93 25.91
N PRO A 143 1.24 -3.72 26.47
CA PRO A 143 2.07 -4.63 25.70
C PRO A 143 1.23 -5.59 24.85
N PHE A 144 1.55 -5.70 23.56
CA PHE A 144 0.93 -6.66 22.64
C PHE A 144 1.93 -7.69 22.11
N SER A 145 1.39 -8.81 21.64
CA SER A 145 2.11 -9.82 20.85
C SER A 145 1.62 -9.75 19.40
N ILE A 146 2.47 -10.16 18.46
CA ILE A 146 2.11 -10.21 17.04
C ILE A 146 1.52 -11.58 16.71
N ASP A 147 0.40 -11.61 16.00
CA ASP A 147 -0.24 -12.84 15.51
C ASP A 147 0.37 -13.32 14.18
N ILE A 148 0.85 -12.36 13.38
CA ILE A 148 1.36 -12.59 12.03
C ILE A 148 2.75 -11.93 11.91
N ALA A 149 3.79 -12.76 11.93
CA ALA A 149 5.16 -12.32 11.64
C ALA A 149 5.32 -12.03 10.14
N LEU A 150 5.44 -10.75 9.81
CA LEU A 150 5.64 -10.30 8.43
C LEU A 150 7.07 -10.58 7.95
N SER A 151 7.24 -10.73 6.64
CA SER A 151 8.54 -10.93 5.98
C SER A 151 8.52 -10.45 4.53
N HIS A 152 9.70 -10.16 3.96
CA HIS A 152 9.80 -9.69 2.57
C HIS A 152 9.15 -10.66 1.57
N GLY A 153 8.29 -10.14 0.69
CA GLY A 153 7.66 -10.93 -0.37
C GLY A 153 6.51 -11.84 0.11
N MET A 154 6.19 -11.82 1.41
CA MET A 154 4.96 -12.43 1.92
C MET A 154 3.74 -11.83 1.21
N ASN A 155 2.77 -12.67 0.88
CA ASN A 155 1.48 -12.24 0.36
C ASN A 155 0.36 -12.80 1.22
N PHE A 156 -0.68 -12.00 1.48
CA PHE A 156 -1.90 -12.47 2.13
C PHE A 156 -3.14 -11.92 1.43
N ALA A 157 -4.25 -12.65 1.57
CA ALA A 157 -5.52 -12.27 0.97
C ALA A 157 -6.28 -11.25 1.84
N PHE A 158 -6.86 -10.26 1.18
CA PHE A 158 -7.90 -9.38 1.69
C PHE A 158 -9.10 -9.50 0.76
N GLN A 159 -10.08 -10.33 1.13
CA GLN A 159 -11.18 -10.73 0.24
C GLN A 159 -10.64 -11.27 -1.11
N ASP A 160 -11.04 -10.69 -2.24
CA ASP A 160 -10.59 -11.04 -3.60
C ASP A 160 -9.28 -10.34 -4.02
N LEU A 161 -8.58 -9.70 -3.08
CA LEU A 161 -7.38 -8.89 -3.30
C LEU A 161 -6.15 -9.53 -2.65
N SER A 162 -4.96 -9.26 -3.22
CA SER A 162 -3.68 -9.67 -2.64
C SER A 162 -2.94 -8.45 -2.09
N VAL A 163 -2.43 -8.58 -0.86
CA VAL A 163 -1.54 -7.61 -0.23
C VAL A 163 -0.14 -8.19 -0.22
N ARG A 164 0.83 -7.48 -0.80
CA ARG A 164 2.24 -7.89 -0.79
C ARG A 164 3.01 -7.07 0.24
N VAL A 165 3.78 -7.77 1.07
CA VAL A 165 4.70 -7.17 2.05
C VAL A 165 6.06 -6.93 1.37
N LEU A 166 6.58 -5.72 1.55
CA LEU A 166 7.93 -5.33 1.12
C LEU A 166 8.72 -4.95 2.37
N HIS A 167 9.70 -5.75 2.77
CA HIS A 167 10.63 -5.34 3.84
C HIS A 167 11.53 -4.23 3.32
N THR A 168 11.57 -3.12 4.04
CA THR A 168 12.18 -1.84 3.67
C THR A 168 12.89 -1.22 4.88
N PRO A 169 13.90 -1.89 5.47
CA PRO A 169 14.58 -1.42 6.67
C PRO A 169 15.36 -0.12 6.44
N GLY A 170 15.66 0.57 7.54
CA GLY A 170 16.59 1.70 7.60
C GLY A 170 16.02 2.95 8.25
N HIS A 171 14.69 3.08 8.33
CA HIS A 171 14.06 3.93 9.34
C HIS A 171 14.04 3.19 10.68
N THR A 172 13.53 1.95 10.65
CA THR A 172 13.71 0.91 11.68
C THR A 172 14.21 -0.39 11.03
N GLU A 173 14.56 -1.42 11.81
CA GLU A 173 15.01 -2.72 11.27
C GLU A 173 13.84 -3.55 10.72
N GLY A 174 12.65 -3.39 11.28
CA GLY A 174 11.42 -4.07 10.90
C GLY A 174 10.51 -3.28 9.95
N SER A 175 10.90 -2.08 9.51
CA SER A 175 10.10 -1.27 8.57
C SER A 175 9.64 -2.08 7.35
N VAL A 176 8.33 -2.15 7.11
CA VAL A 176 7.70 -2.77 5.94
C VAL A 176 6.76 -1.79 5.23
N CYS A 177 6.67 -1.92 3.91
CA CYS A 177 5.61 -1.32 3.11
C CYS A 177 4.57 -2.38 2.71
N PHE A 178 3.29 -1.99 2.65
CA PHE A 178 2.19 -2.83 2.17
C PHE A 178 1.73 -2.39 0.78
N LEU A 179 1.91 -3.25 -0.22
CA LEU A 179 1.51 -3.00 -1.60
C LEU A 179 0.16 -3.67 -1.92
N PHE A 180 -0.83 -2.83 -2.21
CA PHE A 180 -2.15 -3.16 -2.72
C PHE A 180 -2.21 -2.75 -4.20
N GLY A 181 -1.80 -3.63 -5.11
CA GLY A 181 -1.80 -3.36 -6.55
C GLY A 181 -0.85 -2.23 -6.96
N LEU A 182 -1.36 -0.98 -6.98
CA LEU A 182 -0.60 0.24 -7.28
C LEU A 182 -0.64 1.26 -6.12
N ASP A 183 -1.08 0.85 -4.93
CA ASP A 183 -1.09 1.69 -3.74
C ASP A 183 -0.16 1.06 -2.69
N CYS A 184 0.89 1.79 -2.33
CA CYS A 184 1.94 1.37 -1.42
C CYS A 184 1.85 2.18 -0.13
N TYR A 185 1.40 1.57 0.96
CA TYR A 185 1.43 2.18 2.29
C TYR A 185 2.82 1.96 2.86
N ALA A 186 3.60 3.04 2.95
CA ALA A 186 5.06 2.94 3.07
C ALA A 186 5.60 3.18 4.49
N GLY A 187 4.72 3.53 5.44
CA GLY A 187 5.11 4.05 6.74
C GLY A 187 6.16 5.16 6.57
N ASP A 188 7.22 5.06 7.35
CA ASP A 188 8.32 6.03 7.35
C ASP A 188 9.49 5.64 6.44
N THR A 189 9.22 4.90 5.37
CA THR A 189 10.25 4.60 4.36
C THR A 189 10.48 5.79 3.41
N LEU A 190 9.42 6.23 2.71
CA LEU A 190 9.51 7.18 1.60
C LEU A 190 8.39 8.23 1.72
N PHE A 191 8.78 9.51 1.74
CA PHE A 191 7.88 10.66 1.80
C PHE A 191 7.90 11.45 0.50
N GLN A 192 6.95 12.36 0.30
CA GLN A 192 7.05 13.32 -0.81
C GLN A 192 8.33 14.17 -0.68
N ARG A 193 9.28 13.97 -1.60
CA ARG A 193 10.62 14.59 -1.62
C ARG A 193 11.42 14.38 -0.32
N GLY A 194 11.17 13.28 0.38
CA GLY A 194 11.75 12.99 1.69
C GLY A 194 11.91 11.50 1.97
N ILE A 195 12.49 11.18 3.11
CA ILE A 195 12.69 9.82 3.61
C ILE A 195 12.52 9.83 5.13
N GLY A 196 12.26 8.66 5.73
CA GLY A 196 12.32 8.51 7.18
C GLY A 196 13.69 8.90 7.74
N ARG A 197 13.69 9.43 8.96
CA ARG A 197 14.94 9.67 9.72
C ARG A 197 15.63 8.34 10.04
N THR A 198 16.95 8.33 10.12
CA THR A 198 17.75 7.10 10.31
C THR A 198 18.74 7.20 11.47
N ASP A 199 18.43 8.03 12.46
CA ASP A 199 19.28 8.34 13.63
C ASP A 199 18.71 7.83 14.96
N LEU A 200 17.55 7.17 14.91
CA LEU A 200 16.91 6.46 16.03
C LEU A 200 17.38 5.00 16.12
N PRO A 201 17.11 4.26 17.21
CA PRO A 201 17.48 2.85 17.32
C PRO A 201 16.93 2.01 16.16
N GLY A 202 17.81 1.25 15.49
CA GLY A 202 17.47 0.48 14.28
C GLY A 202 17.50 1.28 12.97
N GLY A 203 17.75 2.59 13.02
CA GLY A 203 17.94 3.43 11.85
C GLY A 203 19.32 3.25 11.18
N ASP A 204 19.33 3.18 9.85
CA ASP A 204 20.54 3.13 9.02
C ASP A 204 20.28 3.77 7.64
N MET A 205 21.04 4.83 7.34
CA MET A 205 20.95 5.59 6.08
C MET A 205 21.25 4.75 4.83
N ARG A 206 22.15 3.76 4.91
CA ARG A 206 22.44 2.88 3.76
C ARG A 206 21.30 1.90 3.52
N LYS A 207 20.70 1.37 4.59
CA LYS A 207 19.53 0.50 4.50
C LYS A 207 18.34 1.23 3.89
N ILE A 208 18.01 2.45 4.33
CA ILE A 208 16.84 3.15 3.78
C ILE A 208 17.04 3.52 2.30
N VAL A 209 18.25 3.92 1.91
CA VAL A 209 18.61 4.19 0.50
C VAL A 209 18.47 2.93 -0.37
N PHE A 210 18.92 1.77 0.14
CA PHE A 210 18.75 0.48 -0.54
C PHE A 210 17.27 0.08 -0.62
N SER A 211 16.52 0.19 0.48
CA SER A 211 15.08 -0.07 0.52
C SER A 211 14.30 0.77 -0.49
N ILE A 212 14.67 2.03 -0.67
CA ILE A 212 14.02 2.92 -1.65
C ILE A 212 14.43 2.54 -3.08
N ARG A 213 15.73 2.37 -3.37
CA ARG A 213 16.21 2.09 -4.74
C ARG A 213 15.90 0.68 -5.22
N ASP A 214 16.31 -0.31 -4.43
CA ASP A 214 16.33 -1.72 -4.81
C ASP A 214 15.01 -2.44 -4.49
N VAL A 215 14.10 -1.80 -3.74
CA VAL A 215 12.74 -2.30 -3.51
C VAL A 215 11.68 -1.34 -4.08
N LEU A 216 11.55 -0.12 -3.57
CA LEU A 216 10.43 0.76 -3.95
C LEU A 216 10.51 1.29 -5.39
N TYR A 217 11.67 1.72 -5.87
CA TYR A 217 11.85 2.20 -7.26
C TYR A 217 11.83 1.06 -8.30
N THR A 218 11.74 -0.21 -7.87
CA THR A 218 11.45 -1.34 -8.77
C THR A 218 9.96 -1.55 -9.03
N LEU A 219 9.09 -0.86 -8.28
CA LEU A 219 7.64 -0.88 -8.48
C LEU A 219 7.27 -0.08 -9.75
N PRO A 220 6.08 -0.31 -10.35
CA PRO A 220 5.62 0.49 -11.48
C PRO A 220 5.62 1.98 -11.15
N ALA A 221 6.11 2.84 -12.05
CA ALA A 221 6.26 4.28 -11.82
C ALA A 221 4.96 4.97 -11.33
N LYS A 222 3.80 4.53 -11.84
CA LYS A 222 2.45 4.98 -11.44
C LYS A 222 1.94 4.47 -10.08
N THR A 223 2.78 3.76 -9.32
CA THR A 223 2.46 3.35 -7.94
C THR A 223 2.39 4.60 -7.07
N VAL A 224 1.26 4.79 -6.40
CA VAL A 224 1.04 5.86 -5.43
C VAL A 224 1.60 5.39 -4.09
N VAL A 225 2.40 6.24 -3.48
CA VAL A 225 3.01 6.03 -2.16
C VAL A 225 2.21 6.83 -1.15
N HIS A 226 1.63 6.13 -0.17
CA HIS A 226 0.92 6.69 0.97
C HIS A 226 1.88 6.62 2.18
N PRO A 227 2.51 7.75 2.58
CA PRO A 227 3.48 7.78 3.66
C PRO A 227 2.84 7.77 5.04
N GLY A 228 3.62 7.39 6.05
CA GLY A 228 3.30 7.58 7.46
C GLY A 228 3.04 9.05 7.81
N HIS A 229 3.80 10.00 7.23
CA HIS A 229 3.58 11.43 7.43
C HIS A 229 3.46 12.23 6.14
N GLY A 230 2.59 13.25 6.15
CA GLY A 230 2.46 14.21 5.07
C GLY A 230 1.68 13.70 3.84
N PRO A 231 1.82 14.36 2.67
CA PRO A 231 1.03 14.05 1.49
C PRO A 231 1.57 12.84 0.72
N ARG A 232 0.66 12.11 0.08
CA ARG A 232 1.01 11.06 -0.89
C ARG A 232 1.83 11.57 -2.07
N THR A 233 2.63 10.69 -2.64
CA THR A 233 3.46 10.93 -3.84
C THR A 233 3.38 9.72 -4.78
N THR A 234 4.23 9.65 -5.80
CA THR A 234 4.35 8.50 -6.70
C THR A 234 5.81 8.06 -6.85
N ILE A 235 6.03 6.80 -7.25
CA ILE A 235 7.38 6.30 -7.53
C ILE A 235 8.03 7.12 -8.66
N GLU A 236 7.27 7.53 -9.69
CA GLU A 236 7.75 8.42 -10.75
C GLU A 236 8.24 9.78 -10.22
N GLU A 237 7.44 10.46 -9.38
CA GLU A 237 7.81 11.75 -8.80
C GLU A 237 9.08 11.64 -7.94
N GLU A 238 9.17 10.63 -7.08
CA GLU A 238 10.32 10.47 -6.18
C GLU A 238 11.60 10.05 -6.92
N MET A 239 11.51 9.16 -7.92
CA MET A 239 12.67 8.84 -8.77
C MET A 239 13.26 10.08 -9.47
N LEU A 240 12.41 11.06 -9.81
CA LEU A 240 12.80 12.29 -10.50
C LEU A 240 13.23 13.43 -9.54
N LEU A 241 12.62 13.52 -8.35
CA LEU A 241 12.66 14.73 -7.52
C LEU A 241 13.08 14.51 -6.06
N ASN A 242 13.31 13.27 -5.61
CA ASN A 242 13.75 13.03 -4.23
C ASN A 242 15.22 13.47 -4.04
N PRO A 243 15.51 14.47 -3.18
CA PRO A 243 16.86 15.00 -3.03
C PRO A 243 17.77 14.10 -2.17
N PHE A 244 17.20 13.12 -1.45
CA PHE A 244 17.95 12.19 -0.61
C PHE A 244 18.33 10.92 -1.36
N VAL A 245 17.46 10.44 -2.27
CA VAL A 245 17.64 9.18 -2.99
C VAL A 245 17.42 9.36 -4.50
N PRO A 246 18.43 9.81 -5.27
CA PRO A 246 18.35 9.84 -6.72
C PRO A 246 18.18 8.43 -7.31
N ALA A 247 17.38 8.27 -8.38
CA ALA A 247 17.16 6.98 -9.03
C ALA A 247 18.42 6.34 -9.65
N GLY A 248 19.39 7.15 -10.10
CA GLY A 248 20.63 6.71 -10.77
C GLY A 248 20.72 7.16 -12.22
#